data_AF-A0AB35BLN2-F1
#
_entry.id   AF-A0AB35BLN2-F1
#
_cell.length_a   1.000
_cell.length_b   1.000
_cell.length_c   1.000
_cell.angle_alpha   90.00
_cell.angle_beta   90.00
_cell.angle_gamma   90.00
#
_symmetry.space_group_name_H-M   'P 1'
#
loop_
_entity.id
_entity.type
_entity.pdbx_description
1 polymer ?
#
loop_
_entity_poly.entity_id
_entity_poly.type
_entity_poly.pdbx_seq_one_letter_code
_entity_poly.pdbx_strand_id
1 'polypeptide(L)'
;MDLGDGRMAETITLFLAGDVMTGRGVDQILPCPGSPALRERCVRDAREYVSLAERVSGAIAAPVDYDWPWGAALKVLEESGPDLRVINLETAVTTSEDYAPKGINYRMHPSNVGVLTAADIDVCVLANNHILDFGVRGLEETLRTLRRAGVRHAGAGRTARQAWAPVAVHTAAGRALIWSMGAESAGVSPLDAARGGRPGLALLADLSNSGADAVINRVLRARREGDLVVASVHWGSNWGFGVPGAQVRFAHRLVDGGVDIVHGHSSHHPRPVEIYRGRPILYGCGDLINDYEGIGGYERFRDDLRPLYLVTLDAGTHELREFRIVPMQSRRMRLRRACAADTEWLRGVLDGLGRDLGTRVDAAGGGALLARPDRGRE
;
A
#
# COMPACT_ATOMS: atom_id res chain seq x y z
N MET A 1 -37.61 -7.03 21.49
CA MET A 1 -36.91 -6.61 22.71
C MET A 1 -35.74 -7.56 22.82
N ASP A 2 -34.66 -7.31 22.10
CA ASP A 2 -33.70 -6.26 22.45
C ASP A 2 -33.35 -5.40 21.22
N LEU A 3 -33.84 -4.17 21.20
CA LEU A 3 -33.37 -3.13 20.28
C LEU A 3 -32.15 -2.54 20.96
N GLY A 4 -31.00 -3.20 20.77
CA GLY A 4 -29.72 -2.63 21.17
C GLY A 4 -29.56 -1.29 20.47
N ASP A 5 -29.48 -0.23 21.26
CA ASP A 5 -29.19 1.14 20.87
C ASP A 5 -27.85 1.14 20.09
N GLY A 6 -27.95 1.02 18.77
CA GLY A 6 -26.83 0.92 17.85
C GLY A 6 -26.19 2.28 17.67
N ARG A 7 -25.50 2.76 18.70
CA ARG A 7 -24.63 3.94 18.59
C ARG A 7 -23.59 3.64 17.51
N MET A 8 -23.69 4.32 16.38
CA MET A 8 -22.63 4.35 15.36
C MET A 8 -21.32 4.74 16.04
N ALA A 9 -20.22 4.11 15.64
CA ALA A 9 -18.91 4.48 16.16
C ALA A 9 -18.63 5.96 15.87
N GLU A 10 -18.02 6.69 16.82
CA GLU A 10 -17.73 8.11 16.67
C GLU A 10 -16.57 8.38 15.69
N THR A 11 -15.70 7.39 15.49
CA THR A 11 -14.54 7.48 14.62
C THR A 11 -14.39 6.23 13.75
N ILE A 12 -13.65 6.38 12.65
CA ILE A 12 -13.15 5.27 11.85
C ILE A 12 -11.63 5.34 11.75
N THR A 13 -10.93 4.25 12.04
CA THR A 13 -9.48 4.14 11.92
C THR A 13 -9.09 3.20 10.78
N LEU A 14 -8.30 3.71 9.84
CA LEU A 14 -7.75 2.95 8.73
C LEU A 14 -6.27 2.68 8.97
N PHE A 15 -5.88 1.42 8.78
CA PHE A 15 -4.49 1.03 8.56
C PHE A 15 -4.18 1.07 7.07
N LEU A 16 -3.18 1.88 6.72
CA LEU A 16 -2.58 1.99 5.40
C LEU A 16 -1.08 1.70 5.51
N ALA A 17 -0.51 1.22 4.41
CA ALA A 17 0.93 0.95 4.36
C ALA A 17 1.48 1.06 2.93
N GLY A 18 2.80 0.92 2.86
CA GLY A 18 3.55 0.74 1.64
C GLY A 18 3.28 -0.58 0.91
N ASP A 19 4.14 -0.83 -0.06
CA ASP A 19 4.05 -1.97 -0.96
C ASP A 19 4.34 -3.28 -0.23
N VAL A 20 3.41 -4.23 -0.36
CA VAL A 20 3.52 -5.59 0.16
C VAL A 20 3.88 -6.50 -1.01
N MET A 21 5.17 -6.76 -1.14
CA MET A 21 5.79 -7.60 -2.15
C MET A 21 6.25 -8.92 -1.53
N THR A 22 5.32 -9.88 -1.44
CA THR A 22 5.60 -11.20 -0.82
C THR A 22 6.17 -12.22 -1.81
N GLY A 23 6.57 -11.79 -3.00
CA GLY A 23 7.19 -12.65 -4.00
C GLY A 23 8.71 -12.81 -3.82
N ARG A 24 9.34 -13.54 -4.75
CA ARG A 24 10.80 -13.73 -4.80
C ARG A 24 11.35 -14.20 -3.44
N GLY A 25 12.29 -13.47 -2.82
CA GLY A 25 12.95 -13.90 -1.57
C GLY A 25 11.98 -14.12 -0.42
N VAL A 26 10.93 -13.29 -0.30
CA VAL A 26 9.90 -13.45 0.75
C VAL A 26 9.12 -14.75 0.55
N ASP A 27 8.73 -15.08 -0.69
CA ASP A 27 8.05 -16.34 -0.99
C ASP A 27 8.91 -17.55 -0.63
N GLN A 28 10.23 -17.45 -0.82
CA GLN A 28 11.17 -18.54 -0.53
C GLN A 28 11.36 -18.85 0.96
N ILE A 29 11.05 -17.92 1.86
CA ILE A 29 11.10 -18.19 3.30
C ILE A 29 9.78 -18.69 3.87
N LEU A 30 8.67 -18.56 3.14
CA LEU A 30 7.33 -18.98 3.58
C LEU A 30 7.11 -20.50 3.46
N PRO A 31 6.04 -21.07 4.06
CA PRO A 31 5.83 -22.53 4.15
C PRO A 31 5.70 -23.27 2.82
N CYS A 32 5.20 -22.63 1.76
CA CYS A 32 4.92 -23.27 0.47
C CYS A 32 5.55 -22.49 -0.70
N PRO A 33 6.88 -22.38 -0.78
CA PRO A 33 7.54 -21.55 -1.78
C PRO A 33 7.30 -22.08 -3.20
N GLY A 34 7.11 -21.17 -4.15
CA GLY A 34 7.11 -21.48 -5.57
C GLY A 34 8.52 -21.73 -6.11
N SER A 35 8.62 -21.94 -7.43
CA SER A 35 9.92 -22.07 -8.09
C SER A 35 10.79 -20.82 -7.84
N PRO A 36 12.05 -20.97 -7.39
CA PRO A 36 12.95 -19.84 -7.15
C PRO A 36 13.50 -19.24 -8.44
N ALA A 37 13.25 -19.84 -9.61
CA ALA A 37 13.83 -19.40 -10.86
C ALA A 37 13.34 -17.99 -11.24
N LEU A 38 14.28 -17.08 -11.50
CA LEU A 38 14.02 -15.71 -11.93
C LEU A 38 14.44 -15.49 -13.38
N ARG A 39 13.91 -14.42 -13.99
CA ARG A 39 14.23 -13.94 -15.35
C ARG A 39 15.00 -12.62 -15.35
N GLU A 40 15.54 -12.25 -14.20
CA GLU A 40 16.27 -10.99 -14.04
C GLU A 40 17.68 -11.08 -14.61
N ARG A 41 18.25 -9.92 -14.93
CA ARG A 41 19.60 -9.83 -15.50
C ARG A 41 20.69 -10.28 -14.52
N CYS A 42 20.55 -9.89 -13.25
CA CYS A 42 21.61 -10.01 -12.25
C CYS A 42 21.43 -11.21 -11.30
N VAL A 43 20.19 -11.53 -10.95
CA VAL A 43 19.84 -12.61 -10.01
C VAL A 43 18.95 -13.61 -10.75
N ARG A 44 19.30 -14.90 -10.69
CA ARG A 44 18.54 -15.97 -11.37
C ARG A 44 17.82 -16.91 -10.42
N ASP A 45 18.12 -16.81 -9.13
CA ASP A 45 17.52 -17.62 -8.08
C ASP A 45 17.08 -16.72 -6.92
N ALA A 46 15.79 -16.77 -6.58
CA ALA A 46 15.19 -15.93 -5.54
C ALA A 46 15.80 -16.15 -4.14
N ARG A 47 16.45 -17.30 -3.89
CA ARG A 47 17.13 -17.58 -2.61
C ARG A 47 18.40 -16.74 -2.43
N GLU A 48 18.92 -16.15 -3.51
CA GLU A 48 20.01 -15.17 -3.40
C GLU A 48 19.58 -13.92 -2.62
N TYR A 49 18.31 -13.49 -2.71
CA TYR A 49 17.79 -12.39 -1.89
C TYR A 49 17.70 -12.76 -0.41
N VAL A 50 17.34 -14.01 -0.11
CA VAL A 50 17.39 -14.53 1.27
C VAL A 50 18.84 -14.48 1.78
N SER A 51 19.80 -14.97 0.99
CA SER A 51 21.22 -14.93 1.33
C SER A 51 21.75 -13.49 1.50
N LEU A 52 21.25 -12.52 0.72
CA LEU A 52 21.59 -11.10 0.86
C LEU A 52 21.12 -10.56 2.21
N ALA A 53 19.87 -10.83 2.58
CA ALA A 53 19.30 -10.42 3.86
C ALA A 53 20.06 -11.05 5.05
N GLU A 54 20.36 -12.35 4.97
CA GLU A 54 21.09 -13.06 6.02
C GLU A 54 22.50 -12.53 6.25
N ARG A 55 23.19 -12.06 5.19
CA ARG A 55 24.51 -11.45 5.31
C ARG A 55 24.52 -10.17 6.14
N VAL A 56 23.42 -9.40 6.11
CA VAL A 56 23.37 -8.07 6.76
C VAL A 56 22.58 -8.07 8.07
N SER A 57 21.70 -9.05 8.31
CA SER A 57 20.89 -9.11 9.54
C SER A 57 20.90 -10.46 10.26
N GLY A 58 21.63 -11.45 9.75
CA GLY A 58 21.74 -12.79 10.31
C GLY A 58 20.68 -13.76 9.80
N ALA A 59 20.87 -15.05 10.14
CA ALA A 59 20.10 -16.17 9.59
C ALA A 59 18.57 -16.07 9.76
N ILE A 60 17.85 -16.54 8.75
CA ILE A 60 16.40 -16.74 8.72
C ILE A 60 16.14 -18.25 8.79
N ALA A 61 15.47 -18.71 9.84
CA ALA A 61 15.14 -20.12 10.02
C ALA A 61 13.93 -20.50 9.14
N ALA A 62 14.14 -20.64 7.83
CA ALA A 62 13.11 -21.01 6.88
C ALA A 62 12.79 -22.53 6.90
N PRO A 63 11.52 -22.94 6.69
CA PRO A 63 10.37 -22.08 6.48
C PRO A 63 9.94 -21.38 7.78
N VAL A 64 9.53 -20.11 7.66
CA VAL A 64 8.93 -19.33 8.74
C VAL A 64 7.41 -19.39 8.67
N ASP A 65 6.74 -19.07 9.78
CA ASP A 65 5.29 -18.94 9.83
C ASP A 65 4.79 -17.71 9.04
N TYR A 66 3.51 -17.71 8.67
CA TYR A 66 2.89 -16.63 7.89
C TYR A 66 2.90 -15.26 8.58
N ASP A 67 3.03 -15.22 9.90
CA ASP A 67 3.11 -14.00 10.69
C ASP A 67 4.51 -13.36 10.69
N TRP A 68 5.53 -14.10 10.25
CA TRP A 68 6.92 -13.68 10.37
C TRP A 68 7.22 -12.37 9.65
N PRO A 69 6.81 -12.15 8.37
CA PRO A 69 7.09 -10.89 7.70
C PRO A 69 6.47 -9.68 8.42
N TRP A 70 5.29 -9.86 9.01
CA TRP A 70 4.59 -8.80 9.75
C TRP A 70 5.20 -8.51 11.10
N GLY A 71 5.76 -9.51 11.78
CA GLY A 71 6.53 -9.35 13.01
C GLY A 71 5.86 -8.43 14.04
N ALA A 72 6.55 -7.34 14.40
CA ALA A 72 6.04 -6.40 15.41
C ALA A 72 4.83 -5.57 14.94
N ALA A 73 4.52 -5.54 13.65
CA ALA A 73 3.36 -4.83 13.12
C ALA A 73 2.04 -5.45 13.59
N LEU A 74 1.97 -6.77 13.75
CA LEU A 74 0.74 -7.43 14.22
C LEU A 74 0.30 -6.92 15.59
N LYS A 75 1.23 -6.79 16.52
CA LYS A 75 0.95 -6.21 17.84
C LYS A 75 0.47 -4.75 17.74
N VAL A 76 1.01 -3.96 16.80
CA VAL A 76 0.54 -2.58 16.59
C VAL A 76 -0.88 -2.57 16.02
N LEU A 77 -1.19 -3.46 15.08
CA LEU A 77 -2.54 -3.58 14.52
C LEU A 77 -3.55 -4.07 15.56
N GLU A 78 -3.17 -5.01 16.41
CA GLU A 78 -3.98 -5.47 17.54
C GLU A 78 -4.25 -4.33 18.54
N GLU A 79 -3.20 -3.63 18.99
CA GLU A 79 -3.30 -2.52 19.94
C GLU A 79 -4.08 -1.31 19.39
N SER A 80 -4.01 -1.07 18.07
CA SER A 80 -4.70 0.06 17.42
C SER A 80 -6.12 -0.26 16.96
N GLY A 81 -6.47 -1.54 16.80
CA GLY A 81 -7.79 -2.00 16.41
C GLY A 81 -8.37 -1.28 15.18
N PRO A 82 -7.68 -1.19 14.02
CA PRO A 82 -8.20 -0.48 12.86
C PRO A 82 -9.47 -1.15 12.34
N ASP A 83 -10.45 -0.34 11.97
CA ASP A 83 -11.72 -0.77 11.37
C ASP A 83 -11.52 -1.30 9.94
N LEU A 84 -10.46 -0.87 9.27
CA LEU A 84 -10.14 -1.26 7.90
C LEU A 84 -8.63 -1.32 7.66
N ARG A 85 -8.15 -2.42 7.08
CA ARG A 85 -6.75 -2.66 6.71
C ARG A 85 -6.60 -2.72 5.19
N VAL A 86 -5.93 -1.73 4.61
CA VAL A 86 -5.72 -1.61 3.15
C VAL A 86 -4.24 -1.59 2.81
N ILE A 87 -3.82 -2.47 1.90
CA ILE A 87 -2.42 -2.57 1.43
C ILE A 87 -2.33 -2.61 -0.09
N ASN A 88 -1.25 -2.08 -0.67
CA ASN A 88 -0.90 -2.36 -2.06
C ASN A 88 -0.22 -3.73 -2.14
N LEU A 89 -0.89 -4.71 -2.75
CA LEU A 89 -0.31 -6.03 -3.00
C LEU A 89 0.40 -5.99 -4.35
N GLU A 90 1.72 -5.83 -4.30
CA GLU A 90 2.56 -5.60 -5.48
C GLU A 90 3.30 -6.86 -5.91
N THR A 91 2.54 -7.95 -5.99
CA THR A 91 3.03 -9.23 -6.47
C THR A 91 1.89 -10.00 -7.11
N ALA A 92 2.17 -10.79 -8.14
CA ALA A 92 1.24 -11.80 -8.60
C ALA A 92 1.17 -12.94 -7.58
N VAL A 93 -0.01 -13.51 -7.37
CA VAL A 93 -0.24 -14.68 -6.51
C VAL A 93 -0.68 -15.84 -7.39
N THR A 94 0.29 -16.63 -7.86
CA THR A 94 0.05 -17.57 -8.96
C THR A 94 1.10 -18.68 -9.06
N THR A 95 0.72 -19.80 -9.66
CA THR A 95 1.63 -20.87 -10.13
C THR A 95 1.90 -20.79 -11.64
N SER A 96 1.38 -19.76 -12.32
CA SER A 96 1.58 -19.54 -13.75
C SER A 96 3.07 -19.34 -14.07
N GLU A 97 3.51 -19.85 -15.22
CA GLU A 97 4.84 -19.63 -15.80
C GLU A 97 4.78 -18.66 -17.00
N ASP A 98 3.70 -17.89 -17.12
CA ASP A 98 3.43 -16.97 -18.23
C ASP A 98 4.14 -15.62 -18.03
N TYR A 99 5.47 -15.63 -17.93
CA TYR A 99 6.28 -14.44 -17.63
C TYR A 99 6.01 -13.30 -18.62
N ALA A 100 5.65 -12.14 -18.08
CA ALA A 100 5.73 -10.90 -18.84
C ALA A 100 7.21 -10.60 -19.15
N PRO A 101 7.53 -10.11 -20.37
CA PRO A 101 8.90 -9.77 -20.76
C PRO A 101 9.34 -8.46 -20.11
N LYS A 102 9.65 -8.49 -18.81
CA LYS A 102 10.10 -7.35 -18.00
C LYS A 102 11.36 -7.69 -17.21
N GLY A 103 11.99 -6.66 -16.63
CA GLY A 103 13.26 -6.82 -15.92
C GLY A 103 13.14 -7.58 -14.58
N ILE A 104 12.00 -7.47 -13.89
CA ILE A 104 11.75 -8.05 -12.57
C ILE A 104 10.31 -8.58 -12.52
N ASN A 105 10.11 -9.84 -12.14
CA ASN A 105 8.80 -10.45 -11.97
C ASN A 105 8.61 -10.91 -10.51
N TYR A 106 7.55 -10.47 -9.84
CA TYR A 106 7.18 -10.92 -8.50
C TYR A 106 6.08 -11.97 -8.53
N ARG A 107 6.36 -13.10 -7.89
CA ARG A 107 5.42 -14.20 -7.70
C ARG A 107 5.47 -14.68 -6.26
N MET A 108 4.31 -14.71 -5.63
CA MET A 108 4.05 -15.50 -4.43
C MET A 108 3.24 -16.73 -4.84
N HIS A 109 3.58 -17.90 -4.30
CA HIS A 109 2.79 -19.10 -4.50
C HIS A 109 1.40 -18.95 -3.84
N PRO A 110 0.28 -19.39 -4.47
CA PRO A 110 -1.06 -19.23 -3.90
C PRO A 110 -1.27 -19.86 -2.51
N SER A 111 -0.59 -20.97 -2.22
CA SER A 111 -0.62 -21.60 -0.89
C SER A 111 0.03 -20.75 0.20
N ASN A 112 0.73 -19.67 -0.15
CA ASN A 112 1.27 -18.71 0.81
C ASN A 112 0.33 -17.54 1.13
N VAL A 113 -0.92 -17.54 0.63
CA VAL A 113 -1.92 -16.49 0.92
C VAL A 113 -2.18 -16.29 2.43
N GLY A 114 -1.84 -17.29 3.25
CA GLY A 114 -1.84 -17.20 4.72
C GLY A 114 -1.07 -15.98 5.26
N VAL A 115 -0.03 -15.52 4.55
CA VAL A 115 0.70 -14.30 4.91
C VAL A 115 -0.21 -13.07 4.95
N LEU A 116 -1.24 -12.98 4.10
CA LEU A 116 -2.17 -11.85 4.10
C LEU A 116 -3.19 -11.98 5.23
N THR A 117 -3.70 -13.19 5.47
CA THR A 117 -4.70 -13.43 6.54
C THR A 117 -4.09 -13.37 7.93
N ALA A 118 -2.78 -13.61 8.08
CA ALA A 118 -2.08 -13.46 9.37
C ALA A 118 -2.11 -12.03 9.93
N ALA A 119 -2.36 -11.03 9.08
CA ALA A 119 -2.52 -9.63 9.47
C ALA A 119 -3.96 -9.12 9.31
N ASP A 120 -4.94 -10.03 9.14
CA ASP A 120 -6.36 -9.73 8.95
C ASP A 120 -6.64 -8.70 7.84
N ILE A 121 -5.86 -8.73 6.75
CA ILE A 121 -6.00 -7.74 5.67
C ILE A 121 -7.38 -7.80 5.02
N ASP A 122 -8.09 -6.67 5.03
CA ASP A 122 -9.43 -6.54 4.48
C ASP A 122 -9.43 -6.33 2.97
N VAL A 123 -8.51 -5.50 2.48
CA VAL A 123 -8.45 -5.05 1.07
C VAL A 123 -7.02 -5.02 0.55
N CYS A 124 -6.80 -5.71 -0.57
CA CYS A 124 -5.62 -5.53 -1.42
C CYS A 124 -5.94 -4.62 -2.60
N VAL A 125 -5.26 -3.50 -2.72
CA VAL A 125 -5.27 -2.66 -3.93
C VAL A 125 -4.23 -3.21 -4.92
N LEU A 126 -4.62 -3.39 -6.18
CA LEU A 126 -3.88 -4.22 -7.15
C LEU A 126 -3.43 -3.46 -8.41
N ALA A 127 -3.83 -2.20 -8.59
CA ALA A 127 -3.44 -1.45 -9.78
C ALA A 127 -2.00 -0.93 -9.68
N ASN A 128 -1.05 -1.85 -9.81
CA ASN A 128 0.38 -1.61 -9.81
C ASN A 128 1.04 -2.30 -11.02
N ASN A 129 2.33 -2.05 -11.23
CA ASN A 129 3.11 -2.55 -12.35
C ASN A 129 3.50 -4.04 -12.23
N HIS A 130 3.18 -4.72 -11.12
CA HIS A 130 3.60 -6.10 -10.85
C HIS A 130 2.46 -7.13 -10.87
N ILE A 131 1.19 -6.69 -10.86
CA ILE A 131 0.04 -7.61 -10.82
C ILE A 131 -0.08 -8.51 -12.08
N LEU A 132 0.49 -8.08 -13.20
CA LEU A 132 0.47 -8.80 -14.49
C LEU A 132 1.82 -9.41 -14.87
N ASP A 133 2.72 -9.59 -13.91
CA ASP A 133 4.05 -10.19 -14.12
C ASP A 133 4.01 -11.61 -14.70
N PHE A 134 2.87 -12.29 -14.54
CA PHE A 134 2.62 -13.64 -15.05
C PHE A 134 1.39 -13.67 -15.98
N GLY A 135 1.18 -12.57 -16.69
CA GLY A 135 0.13 -12.40 -17.68
C GLY A 135 -1.28 -12.52 -17.11
N VAL A 136 -2.26 -12.59 -18.02
CA VAL A 136 -3.68 -12.67 -17.65
C VAL A 136 -3.98 -13.91 -16.80
N ARG A 137 -3.30 -15.03 -17.05
CA ARG A 137 -3.45 -16.25 -16.24
C ARG A 137 -3.03 -16.03 -14.79
N GLY A 138 -1.91 -15.34 -14.58
CA GLY A 138 -1.43 -14.97 -13.25
C GLY A 138 -2.38 -14.02 -12.52
N LEU A 139 -2.89 -13.01 -13.24
CA LEU A 139 -3.91 -12.11 -12.68
C LEU A 139 -5.17 -12.87 -12.27
N GLU A 140 -5.72 -13.72 -13.14
CA GLU A 140 -6.95 -14.45 -12.83
C GLU A 140 -6.82 -15.41 -11.64
N GLU A 141 -5.65 -16.04 -11.49
CA GLU A 141 -5.35 -16.86 -10.32
C GLU A 141 -5.18 -16.02 -9.07
N THR A 142 -4.53 -14.85 -9.17
CA THR A 142 -4.42 -13.90 -8.06
C THR A 142 -5.80 -13.50 -7.54
N LEU A 143 -6.70 -13.07 -8.43
CA LEU A 143 -8.08 -12.70 -8.07
C LEU A 143 -8.85 -13.88 -7.45
N ARG A 144 -8.64 -15.10 -7.95
CA ARG A 144 -9.28 -16.31 -7.41
C ARG A 144 -8.78 -16.65 -6.02
N THR A 145 -7.47 -16.50 -5.79
CA THR A 145 -6.80 -16.80 -4.53
C THR A 145 -7.24 -15.82 -3.43
N LEU A 146 -7.22 -14.51 -3.72
CA LEU A 146 -7.71 -13.48 -2.78
C LEU A 146 -9.18 -13.73 -2.41
N ARG A 147 -10.04 -13.98 -3.40
CA ARG A 147 -11.46 -14.29 -3.15
C ARG A 147 -11.65 -15.54 -2.27
N ARG A 148 -10.85 -16.60 -2.46
CA ARG A 148 -10.91 -17.81 -1.63
C ARG A 148 -10.45 -17.57 -0.20
N ALA A 149 -9.50 -16.67 -0.01
CA ALA A 149 -9.01 -16.25 1.30
C ALA A 149 -9.92 -15.22 2.00
N GLY A 150 -11.00 -14.76 1.35
CA GLY A 150 -11.88 -13.73 1.90
C GLY A 150 -11.31 -12.30 1.82
N VAL A 151 -10.15 -12.12 1.20
CA VAL A 151 -9.51 -10.80 1.03
C VAL A 151 -10.12 -10.10 -0.18
N ARG A 152 -10.68 -8.91 0.03
CA ARG A 152 -11.29 -8.14 -1.06
C ARG A 152 -10.20 -7.43 -1.87
N HIS A 153 -10.55 -6.99 -3.08
CA HIS A 153 -9.58 -6.28 -3.92
C HIS A 153 -10.22 -5.18 -4.77
N ALA A 154 -9.39 -4.23 -5.19
CA ALA A 154 -9.74 -3.18 -6.15
C ALA A 154 -8.60 -2.93 -7.15
N GLY A 155 -8.91 -2.31 -8.29
CA GLY A 155 -7.90 -1.85 -9.26
C GLY A 155 -7.50 -2.86 -10.33
N ALA A 156 -7.99 -4.10 -10.25
CA ALA A 156 -7.82 -5.10 -11.30
C ALA A 156 -9.06 -5.98 -11.44
N GLY A 157 -9.29 -6.51 -12.64
CA GLY A 157 -10.46 -7.32 -12.92
C GLY A 157 -10.44 -7.97 -14.29
N ARG A 158 -11.46 -8.80 -14.58
CA ARG A 158 -11.61 -9.49 -15.87
C ARG A 158 -12.16 -8.59 -16.98
N THR A 159 -12.66 -7.41 -16.60
CA THR A 159 -13.22 -6.40 -17.50
C THR A 159 -12.83 -5.01 -17.01
N ALA A 160 -12.87 -4.02 -17.91
CA ALA A 160 -12.66 -2.62 -17.53
C ALA A 160 -13.61 -2.16 -16.40
N ARG A 161 -14.87 -2.62 -16.42
CA ARG A 161 -15.85 -2.29 -15.37
C ARG A 161 -15.42 -2.83 -14.01
N GLN A 162 -14.89 -4.04 -13.94
CA GLN A 162 -14.41 -4.62 -12.69
C GLN A 162 -13.12 -3.95 -12.20
N ALA A 163 -12.17 -3.68 -13.10
CA ALA A 163 -10.92 -3.04 -12.73
C ALA A 163 -11.14 -1.63 -12.14
N TRP A 164 -12.08 -0.86 -12.70
CA TRP A 164 -12.44 0.48 -12.24
C TRP A 164 -13.51 0.52 -11.13
N ALA A 165 -14.05 -0.62 -10.71
CA ALA A 165 -15.02 -0.65 -9.63
C ALA A 165 -14.32 -0.44 -8.27
N PRO A 166 -14.90 0.37 -7.36
CA PRO A 166 -14.45 0.36 -5.99
C PRO A 166 -14.77 -0.97 -5.34
N VAL A 167 -14.01 -1.32 -4.30
CA VAL A 167 -14.53 -2.22 -3.27
C VAL A 167 -15.30 -1.40 -2.24
N ALA A 168 -16.46 -1.91 -1.83
CA ALA A 168 -17.21 -1.36 -0.71
C ALA A 168 -17.04 -2.24 0.52
N VAL A 169 -16.64 -1.64 1.64
CA VAL A 169 -16.51 -2.31 2.94
C VAL A 169 -17.45 -1.64 3.94
N HIS A 170 -18.19 -2.44 4.71
CA HIS A 170 -19.06 -1.94 5.77
C HIS A 170 -18.34 -2.15 7.10
N THR A 171 -18.18 -1.07 7.86
CA THR A 171 -17.63 -1.06 9.22
C THR A 171 -18.71 -0.63 10.20
N ALA A 172 -18.41 -0.64 11.50
CA ALA A 172 -19.31 -0.11 12.52
C ALA A 172 -19.48 1.43 12.43
N ALA A 173 -18.55 2.12 11.75
CA ALA A 173 -18.54 3.56 11.57
C ALA A 173 -19.22 4.02 10.27
N GLY A 174 -19.50 3.10 9.34
CA GLY A 174 -20.14 3.42 8.07
C GLY A 174 -19.60 2.59 6.90
N ARG A 175 -19.78 3.10 5.69
CA ARG A 175 -19.36 2.42 4.46
C ARG A 175 -18.15 3.11 3.85
N ALA A 176 -17.08 2.36 3.61
CA ALA A 176 -15.88 2.82 2.94
C ALA A 176 -15.81 2.31 1.50
N LEU A 177 -15.46 3.19 0.57
CA LEU A 177 -15.23 2.90 -0.84
C LEU A 177 -13.76 3.09 -1.18
N ILE A 178 -13.11 2.04 -1.67
CA ILE A 178 -11.68 2.05 -1.98
C ILE A 178 -11.51 1.85 -3.48
N TRP A 179 -10.98 2.88 -4.14
CA TRP A 179 -10.50 2.81 -5.51
C TRP A 179 -9.02 2.52 -5.53
N SER A 180 -8.58 1.79 -6.55
CA SER A 180 -7.17 1.54 -6.83
C SER A 180 -6.90 1.79 -8.29
N MET A 181 -5.82 2.50 -8.56
CA MET A 181 -5.47 2.93 -9.91
C MET A 181 -3.95 3.10 -10.05
N GLY A 182 -3.42 2.71 -11.21
CA GLY A 182 -1.98 2.68 -11.47
C GLY A 182 -1.62 3.59 -12.63
N ALA A 183 -0.59 4.42 -12.46
CA ALA A 183 -0.17 5.41 -13.43
C ALA A 183 1.04 4.95 -14.24
N GLU A 184 1.11 5.33 -15.53
CA GLU A 184 2.26 5.04 -16.40
C GLU A 184 3.58 5.56 -15.81
N SER A 185 3.53 6.67 -15.06
CA SER A 185 4.68 7.24 -14.35
C SER A 185 5.39 6.27 -13.39
N ALA A 186 4.69 5.24 -12.92
CA ALA A 186 5.20 4.18 -12.05
C ALA A 186 5.46 2.85 -12.81
N GLY A 187 5.65 2.93 -14.13
CA GLY A 187 5.96 1.75 -14.94
C GLY A 187 4.78 0.82 -15.22
N VAL A 188 3.54 1.28 -14.98
CA VAL A 188 2.33 0.55 -15.35
C VAL A 188 2.14 0.63 -16.86
N SER A 189 2.16 -0.50 -17.55
CA SER A 189 2.07 -0.53 -19.02
C SER A 189 0.63 -0.29 -19.52
N PRO A 190 0.42 0.52 -20.58
CA PRO A 190 -0.87 0.60 -21.26
C PRO A 190 -1.41 -0.70 -21.84
N LEU A 191 -0.53 -1.70 -22.02
CA LEU A 191 -0.90 -3.05 -22.46
C LEU A 191 -1.56 -3.86 -21.33
N ASP A 192 -1.32 -3.48 -20.08
CA ASP A 192 -1.83 -4.17 -18.89
C ASP A 192 -3.21 -3.64 -18.47
N ALA A 193 -3.66 -2.53 -19.07
CA ALA A 193 -4.97 -1.95 -18.81
C ALA A 193 -6.12 -2.90 -19.18
N ALA A 194 -7.11 -3.00 -18.29
CA ALA A 194 -8.35 -3.70 -18.58
C ALA A 194 -9.13 -2.98 -19.71
N ARG A 195 -9.63 -3.75 -20.67
CA ARG A 195 -10.45 -3.24 -21.80
C ARG A 195 -11.79 -3.97 -21.87
N GLY A 196 -12.62 -3.68 -22.87
CA GLY A 196 -14.01 -4.18 -23.06
C GLY A 196 -14.23 -5.70 -23.14
N GLY A 197 -13.24 -6.50 -22.75
CA GLY A 197 -13.25 -7.97 -22.66
C GLY A 197 -11.89 -8.57 -22.29
N ARG A 198 -10.88 -7.73 -22.02
CA ARG A 198 -9.52 -8.15 -21.67
C ARG A 198 -9.29 -7.87 -20.18
N PRO A 199 -8.95 -8.90 -19.37
CA PRO A 199 -8.54 -8.71 -17.99
C PRO A 199 -7.33 -7.78 -17.87
N GLY A 200 -7.27 -7.02 -16.78
CA GLY A 200 -6.18 -6.09 -16.53
C GLY A 200 -6.48 -5.15 -15.38
N LEU A 201 -5.74 -4.06 -15.34
CA LEU A 201 -5.78 -3.05 -14.27
C LEU A 201 -6.50 -1.75 -14.66
N ALA A 202 -6.88 -0.96 -13.65
CA ALA A 202 -7.37 0.40 -13.80
C ALA A 202 -6.18 1.35 -14.05
N LEU A 203 -5.92 1.64 -15.33
CA LEU A 203 -4.81 2.49 -15.76
C LEU A 203 -5.17 3.97 -15.75
N LEU A 204 -4.37 4.77 -15.09
CA LEU A 204 -4.29 6.21 -15.30
C LEU A 204 -3.22 6.50 -16.34
N ALA A 205 -3.63 7.08 -17.47
CA ALA A 205 -2.68 7.47 -18.51
C ALA A 205 -1.73 8.58 -18.01
N ASP A 206 -2.25 9.53 -17.25
CA ASP A 206 -1.47 10.64 -16.69
C ASP A 206 -2.05 11.16 -15.37
N LEU A 207 -1.31 12.10 -14.76
CA LEU A 207 -1.72 12.84 -13.57
C LEU A 207 -2.22 14.26 -13.93
N SER A 208 -2.97 14.38 -15.03
CA SER A 208 -3.57 15.65 -15.45
C SER A 208 -4.86 15.99 -14.69
N ASN A 209 -5.33 17.24 -14.82
CA ASN A 209 -6.60 17.66 -14.25
C ASN A 209 -7.79 16.87 -14.83
N SER A 210 -7.77 16.56 -16.13
CA SER A 210 -8.81 15.74 -16.77
C SER A 210 -8.76 14.28 -16.31
N GLY A 211 -7.56 13.75 -16.06
CA GLY A 211 -7.37 12.45 -15.40
C GLY A 211 -8.03 12.42 -14.02
N ALA A 212 -7.78 13.43 -13.19
CA ALA A 212 -8.41 13.56 -11.88
C ALA A 212 -9.93 13.69 -12.00
N ASP A 213 -10.44 14.52 -12.94
CA ASP A 213 -11.88 14.67 -13.18
C ASP A 213 -12.54 13.35 -13.60
N ALA A 214 -11.86 12.51 -14.36
CA ALA A 214 -12.37 11.20 -14.74
C ALA A 214 -12.49 10.25 -13.53
N VAL A 215 -11.60 10.38 -12.54
CA VAL A 215 -11.66 9.64 -11.27
C VAL A 215 -12.79 10.18 -10.40
N ILE A 216 -12.86 11.51 -10.23
CA ILE A 216 -13.90 12.18 -9.45
C ILE A 216 -15.29 11.82 -9.98
N ASN A 217 -15.49 11.84 -11.30
CA ASN A 217 -16.76 11.43 -11.91
C ASN A 217 -17.14 9.96 -11.59
N ARG A 218 -16.16 9.06 -11.42
CA ARG A 218 -16.43 7.67 -11.00
C ARG A 218 -16.81 7.62 -9.52
N VAL A 219 -16.10 8.37 -8.67
CA VAL A 219 -16.41 8.50 -7.24
C VAL A 219 -17.83 9.03 -7.05
N LEU A 220 -18.19 10.15 -7.69
CA LEU A 220 -19.50 10.77 -7.58
C LEU A 220 -20.66 9.86 -8.05
N ARG A 221 -20.42 8.97 -9.02
CA ARG A 221 -21.43 8.03 -9.51
C ARG A 221 -21.67 6.85 -8.57
N ALA A 222 -20.69 6.48 -7.75
CA ALA A 222 -20.76 5.31 -6.88
C ALA A 222 -21.02 5.66 -5.41
N ARG A 223 -20.59 6.84 -4.96
CA ARG A 223 -20.72 7.28 -3.58
C ARG A 223 -22.18 7.58 -3.22
N ARG A 224 -22.49 7.39 -1.96
CA ARG A 224 -23.70 7.84 -1.26
C ARG A 224 -23.29 8.82 -0.18
N GLU A 225 -24.26 9.52 0.39
CA GLU A 225 -24.04 10.33 1.59
C GLU A 225 -23.47 9.46 2.72
N GLY A 226 -22.44 9.97 3.41
CA GLY A 226 -21.73 9.23 4.46
C GLY A 226 -20.75 8.15 4.00
N ASP A 227 -20.57 7.90 2.69
CA ASP A 227 -19.53 6.97 2.23
C ASP A 227 -18.13 7.63 2.40
N LEU A 228 -17.22 6.98 3.13
CA LEU A 228 -15.79 7.32 3.18
C LEU A 228 -15.11 6.94 1.86
N VAL A 229 -14.34 7.84 1.26
CA VAL A 229 -13.69 7.58 -0.03
C VAL A 229 -12.17 7.55 0.09
N VAL A 230 -11.57 6.41 -0.28
CA VAL A 230 -10.12 6.22 -0.40
C VAL A 230 -9.74 6.06 -1.87
N ALA A 231 -8.80 6.87 -2.34
CA ALA A 231 -8.16 6.71 -3.64
C ALA A 231 -6.73 6.22 -3.46
N SER A 232 -6.50 4.93 -3.73
CA SER A 232 -5.16 4.34 -3.81
C SER A 232 -4.57 4.58 -5.21
N VAL A 233 -3.36 5.13 -5.25
CA VAL A 233 -2.70 5.51 -6.51
C VAL A 233 -1.25 5.06 -6.54
N HIS A 234 -0.93 4.17 -7.47
CA HIS A 234 0.43 3.69 -7.71
C HIS A 234 1.10 4.59 -8.77
N TRP A 235 2.02 5.48 -8.36
CA TRP A 235 2.46 6.61 -9.20
C TRP A 235 3.90 7.10 -8.94
N GLY A 236 4.40 7.93 -9.85
CA GLY A 236 5.68 8.61 -9.70
C GLY A 236 6.88 7.66 -9.76
N SER A 237 8.06 8.19 -9.46
CA SER A 237 9.31 7.40 -9.48
C SER A 237 9.45 6.52 -8.23
N ASN A 238 10.16 5.40 -8.37
CA ASN A 238 10.46 4.50 -7.24
C ASN A 238 11.43 5.12 -6.22
N TRP A 239 12.27 6.07 -6.65
CA TRP A 239 13.27 6.73 -5.82
C TRP A 239 13.24 8.25 -5.96
N GLY A 240 13.57 8.95 -4.87
CA GLY A 240 13.60 10.41 -4.79
C GLY A 240 12.52 10.96 -3.86
N PHE A 241 12.89 11.89 -2.99
CA PHE A 241 11.98 12.52 -2.03
C PHE A 241 11.05 13.58 -2.65
N GLY A 242 11.43 14.17 -3.78
CA GLY A 242 10.64 15.20 -4.43
C GLY A 242 9.29 14.68 -4.92
N VAL A 243 8.22 15.39 -4.59
CA VAL A 243 6.87 15.15 -5.11
C VAL A 243 6.63 16.14 -6.25
N PRO A 244 6.47 15.68 -7.51
CA PRO A 244 6.20 16.57 -8.63
C PRO A 244 4.91 17.38 -8.43
N GLY A 245 4.91 18.66 -8.80
CA GLY A 245 3.72 19.52 -8.63
C GLY A 245 2.47 19.02 -9.36
N ALA A 246 2.62 18.21 -10.42
CA ALA A 246 1.49 17.55 -11.07
C ALA A 246 0.82 16.51 -10.14
N GLN A 247 1.61 15.76 -9.38
CA GLN A 247 1.12 14.79 -8.40
C GLN A 247 0.40 15.49 -7.24
N VAL A 248 0.94 16.61 -6.74
CA VAL A 248 0.29 17.46 -5.73
C VAL A 248 -1.06 17.98 -6.24
N ARG A 249 -1.09 18.62 -7.42
CA ARG A 249 -2.34 19.13 -8.01
C ARG A 249 -3.37 18.05 -8.25
N PHE A 250 -2.94 16.87 -8.69
CA PHE A 250 -3.82 15.73 -8.88
C PHE A 250 -4.45 15.27 -7.55
N ALA A 251 -3.64 15.11 -6.50
CA ALA A 251 -4.12 14.71 -5.18
C ALA A 251 -5.08 15.75 -4.57
N HIS A 252 -4.74 17.05 -4.64
CA HIS A 252 -5.62 18.14 -4.20
C HIS A 252 -6.95 18.12 -4.95
N ARG A 253 -6.92 17.94 -6.28
CA ARG A 253 -8.13 17.88 -7.09
C ARG A 253 -9.01 16.67 -6.73
N LEU A 254 -8.43 15.52 -6.41
CA LEU A 254 -9.17 14.37 -5.89
C LEU A 254 -9.87 14.72 -4.57
N VAL A 255 -9.16 15.35 -3.62
CA VAL A 255 -9.73 15.79 -2.34
C VAL A 255 -10.87 16.78 -2.56
N ASP A 256 -10.68 17.78 -3.43
CA ASP A 256 -11.71 18.75 -3.79
C ASP A 256 -12.94 18.09 -4.45
N GLY A 257 -12.73 16.97 -5.15
CA GLY A 257 -13.78 16.14 -5.73
C GLY A 257 -14.44 15.18 -4.75
N GLY A 258 -14.08 15.24 -3.47
CA GLY A 258 -14.69 14.48 -2.38
C GLY A 258 -14.03 13.13 -2.08
N VAL A 259 -12.75 12.96 -2.42
CA VAL A 259 -11.91 11.89 -1.86
C VAL A 259 -11.46 12.30 -0.45
N ASP A 260 -11.60 11.40 0.53
CA ASP A 260 -11.25 11.70 1.92
C ASP A 260 -9.81 11.28 2.26
N ILE A 261 -9.25 10.28 1.58
CA ILE A 261 -7.87 9.84 1.75
C ILE A 261 -7.24 9.53 0.39
N VAL A 262 -6.04 10.07 0.17
CA VAL A 262 -5.19 9.68 -0.98
C VAL A 262 -4.05 8.80 -0.49
N HIS A 263 -4.06 7.53 -0.92
CA HIS A 263 -3.09 6.51 -0.52
C HIS A 263 -2.10 6.24 -1.67
N GLY A 264 -0.98 6.96 -1.69
CA GLY A 264 0.05 6.84 -2.72
C GLY A 264 1.11 5.78 -2.40
N HIS A 265 1.56 5.06 -3.42
CA HIS A 265 2.57 4.00 -3.34
C HIS A 265 3.45 3.96 -4.62
N SER A 266 4.33 2.95 -4.77
CA SER A 266 5.40 2.79 -5.80
C SER A 266 6.78 3.30 -5.38
N SER A 267 6.85 4.33 -4.54
CA SER A 267 8.13 4.75 -3.99
C SER A 267 8.64 3.69 -3.02
N HIS A 268 9.85 3.18 -3.20
CA HIS A 268 10.45 2.15 -2.35
C HIS A 268 10.87 2.67 -0.96
N HIS A 269 10.67 3.97 -0.71
CA HIS A 269 10.91 4.64 0.56
C HIS A 269 9.77 5.60 0.90
N PRO A 270 9.56 5.94 2.18
CA PRO A 270 8.55 6.91 2.58
C PRO A 270 8.79 8.28 1.91
N ARG A 271 7.71 8.86 1.43
CA ARG A 271 7.61 10.22 0.90
C ARG A 271 6.79 11.10 1.84
N PRO A 272 6.75 12.42 1.60
CA PRO A 272 6.03 13.35 2.46
C PRO A 272 4.55 12.99 2.58
N VAL A 273 3.98 13.34 3.72
CA VAL A 273 2.54 13.33 3.96
C VAL A 273 2.04 14.76 4.04
N GLU A 274 0.79 14.97 3.64
CA GLU A 274 0.13 16.26 3.67
C GLU A 274 -1.27 16.13 4.28
N ILE A 275 -1.72 17.16 5.00
CA ILE A 275 -3.09 17.33 5.44
C ILE A 275 -3.69 18.51 4.67
N TYR A 276 -4.33 18.21 3.54
CA TYR A 276 -4.93 19.20 2.67
C TYR A 276 -6.43 19.30 2.97
N ARG A 277 -6.90 20.48 3.41
CA ARG A 277 -8.32 20.71 3.77
C ARG A 277 -8.86 19.68 4.77
N GLY A 278 -8.04 19.31 5.76
CA GLY A 278 -8.39 18.31 6.76
C GLY A 278 -8.41 16.86 6.25
N ARG A 279 -7.95 16.60 5.02
CA ARG A 279 -7.85 15.26 4.43
C ARG A 279 -6.39 14.81 4.28
N PRO A 280 -6.03 13.60 4.73
CA PRO A 280 -4.66 13.08 4.61
C PRO A 280 -4.34 12.63 3.19
N ILE A 281 -3.15 13.02 2.73
CA ILE A 281 -2.54 12.62 1.47
C ILE A 281 -1.19 11.98 1.78
N LEU A 282 -1.02 10.72 1.38
CA LEU A 282 0.25 10.01 1.42
C LEU A 282 0.82 10.00 0.01
N TYR A 283 1.91 10.73 -0.27
CA TYR A 283 2.45 10.81 -1.63
C TYR A 283 3.22 9.55 -2.07
N GLY A 284 3.66 8.76 -1.09
CA GLY A 284 4.35 7.49 -1.32
C GLY A 284 4.67 6.84 0.02
N CYS A 285 4.09 5.67 0.27
CA CYS A 285 4.17 5.02 1.58
C CYS A 285 5.47 4.23 1.81
N GLY A 286 6.35 4.11 0.81
CA GLY A 286 7.47 3.17 0.88
C GLY A 286 7.05 1.76 0.49
N ASP A 287 7.95 0.81 0.68
CA ASP A 287 7.53 -0.59 0.83
C ASP A 287 7.19 -0.86 2.29
N LEU A 288 6.42 -1.92 2.53
CA LEU A 288 6.22 -2.49 3.86
C LEU A 288 6.91 -3.85 4.00
N ILE A 289 6.67 -4.77 3.08
CA ILE A 289 7.24 -6.12 3.08
C ILE A 289 7.87 -6.37 1.71
N ASN A 290 9.16 -6.69 1.67
CA ASN A 290 9.88 -7.11 0.47
C ASN A 290 11.19 -7.83 0.83
N ASP A 291 12.00 -8.11 -0.20
CA ASP A 291 13.28 -8.82 -0.13
C ASP A 291 14.49 -7.92 -0.46
N TYR A 292 14.40 -6.61 -0.23
CA TYR A 292 15.45 -5.64 -0.60
C TYR A 292 16.64 -5.62 0.36
N GLU A 293 16.52 -6.27 1.50
CA GLU A 293 17.53 -6.28 2.53
C GLU A 293 18.88 -6.82 2.01
N GLY A 294 19.92 -5.99 2.06
CA GLY A 294 21.25 -6.32 1.55
C GLY A 294 21.49 -5.92 0.08
N ILE A 295 20.49 -5.39 -0.63
CA ILE A 295 20.67 -4.74 -1.94
C ILE A 295 21.18 -3.31 -1.71
N GLY A 296 22.34 -2.97 -2.27
CA GLY A 296 22.96 -1.66 -2.09
C GLY A 296 22.63 -0.63 -3.18
N GLY A 297 23.03 0.62 -2.94
CA GLY A 297 22.97 1.73 -3.90
C GLY A 297 21.89 2.78 -3.64
N TYR A 298 21.03 2.56 -2.64
CA TYR A 298 19.91 3.42 -2.28
C TYR A 298 19.83 3.76 -0.78
N GLU A 299 20.89 3.50 -0.02
CA GLU A 299 20.95 3.59 1.45
C GLU A 299 20.54 4.97 1.97
N ARG A 300 20.80 6.04 1.20
CA ARG A 300 20.41 7.42 1.54
C ARG A 300 18.90 7.60 1.74
N PHE A 301 18.09 6.74 1.14
CA PHE A 301 16.64 6.79 1.21
C PHE A 301 16.09 6.01 2.39
N ARG A 302 16.93 5.21 3.08
CA ARG A 302 16.52 4.37 4.21
C ARG A 302 15.28 3.56 3.89
N ASP A 303 15.32 2.84 2.77
CA ASP A 303 14.26 1.90 2.40
C ASP A 303 14.08 0.82 3.47
N ASP A 304 15.08 0.55 4.32
CA ASP A 304 14.89 -0.29 5.51
C ASP A 304 13.80 0.21 6.48
N LEU A 305 13.39 1.48 6.43
CA LEU A 305 12.30 2.03 7.26
C LEU A 305 10.93 1.89 6.57
N ARG A 306 10.04 1.16 7.25
CA ARG A 306 8.79 0.59 6.70
C ARG A 306 7.56 1.04 7.51
N PRO A 307 7.20 2.33 7.51
CA PRO A 307 6.18 2.87 8.40
C PRO A 307 4.78 2.26 8.21
N LEU A 308 4.07 2.08 9.32
CA LEU A 308 2.61 1.88 9.33
C LEU A 308 1.93 3.25 9.42
N TYR A 309 0.84 3.44 8.69
CA TYR A 309 0.04 4.66 8.74
C TYR A 309 -1.34 4.35 9.31
N LEU A 310 -1.67 4.98 10.44
CA LEU A 310 -2.95 4.85 11.13
C LEU A 310 -3.67 6.19 11.02
N VAL A 311 -4.75 6.22 10.25
CA VAL A 311 -5.53 7.42 9.96
C VAL A 311 -6.88 7.28 10.65
N THR A 312 -7.11 8.09 11.67
CA THR A 312 -8.37 8.15 12.41
C THR A 312 -9.16 9.37 11.99
N LEU A 313 -10.37 9.15 11.49
CA LEU A 313 -11.28 10.19 11.04
C LEU A 313 -12.55 10.19 11.89
N ASP A 314 -13.21 11.34 11.96
CA ASP A 314 -14.59 11.43 12.44
C ASP A 314 -15.52 10.59 11.54
N ALA A 315 -16.39 9.75 12.11
CA ALA A 315 -17.23 8.87 11.32
C ALA A 315 -18.31 9.61 10.50
N GLY A 316 -18.71 10.82 10.92
CA GLY A 316 -19.76 11.60 10.24
C GLY A 316 -19.20 12.58 9.20
N THR A 317 -18.13 13.29 9.55
CA THR A 317 -17.56 14.36 8.69
C THR A 317 -16.32 13.91 7.91
N HIS A 318 -15.74 12.77 8.29
CA HIS A 318 -14.43 12.27 7.85
C HIS A 318 -13.27 13.24 8.15
N GLU A 319 -13.48 14.25 9.01
CA GLU A 319 -12.42 15.16 9.41
C GLU A 319 -11.32 14.40 10.15
N LEU A 320 -10.06 14.70 9.83
CA LEU A 320 -8.91 14.06 10.45
C LEU A 320 -8.87 14.34 11.96
N ARG A 321 -8.95 13.27 12.76
CA ARG A 321 -8.77 13.30 14.22
C ARG A 321 -7.33 12.99 14.62
N GLU A 322 -6.74 11.97 13.99
CA GLU A 322 -5.35 11.58 14.22
C GLU A 322 -4.72 11.04 12.94
N PHE A 323 -3.51 11.48 12.64
CA PHE A 323 -2.66 10.85 11.62
C PHE A 323 -1.38 10.35 12.27
N ARG A 324 -1.41 9.09 12.71
CA ARG A 324 -0.32 8.44 13.43
C ARG A 324 0.52 7.61 12.48
N ILE A 325 1.83 7.79 12.56
CA ILE A 325 2.83 7.03 11.79
C ILE A 325 3.61 6.20 12.78
N VAL A 326 3.70 4.89 12.58
CA VAL A 326 4.46 3.99 13.44
C VAL A 326 5.68 3.49 12.66
N PRO A 327 6.89 4.02 12.95
CA PRO A 327 8.11 3.60 12.28
C PRO A 327 8.44 2.14 12.57
N MET A 328 8.54 1.35 11.51
CA MET A 328 9.11 0.00 11.55
C MET A 328 10.42 -0.03 10.77
N GLN A 329 11.17 -1.09 10.96
CA GLN A 329 12.39 -1.39 10.23
C GLN A 329 12.37 -2.85 9.79
N SER A 330 12.80 -3.12 8.55
CA SER A 330 13.01 -4.48 8.06
C SER A 330 14.33 -5.03 8.59
N ARG A 331 14.27 -6.20 9.25
CA ARG A 331 15.43 -7.00 9.62
C ARG A 331 15.08 -8.47 9.53
N ARG A 332 15.82 -9.24 8.72
CA ARG A 332 15.56 -10.66 8.42
C ARG A 332 14.24 -10.87 7.70
N MET A 333 13.93 -9.99 6.74
CA MET A 333 12.64 -9.97 6.02
C MET A 333 11.43 -9.96 6.97
N ARG A 334 11.58 -9.28 8.11
CA ARG A 334 10.59 -9.20 9.19
C ARG A 334 10.56 -7.78 9.73
N LEU A 335 9.35 -7.26 9.92
CA LEU A 335 9.14 -5.96 10.54
C LEU A 335 9.44 -6.01 12.04
N ARG A 336 10.23 -5.03 12.49
CA ARG A 336 10.50 -4.74 13.90
C ARG A 336 10.22 -3.25 14.14
N ARG A 337 9.96 -2.86 15.39
CA ARG A 337 9.90 -1.43 15.72
C ARG A 337 11.25 -0.78 15.45
N ALA A 338 11.25 0.37 14.79
CA ALA A 338 12.47 1.13 14.58
C ALA A 338 13.06 1.60 15.91
N CYS A 339 14.38 1.75 15.99
CA CYS A 339 15.02 2.33 17.16
C CYS A 339 14.71 3.84 17.28
N ALA A 340 15.00 4.44 18.43
CA ALA A 340 14.75 5.87 18.65
C ALA A 340 15.50 6.76 17.65
N ALA A 341 16.74 6.42 17.31
CA ALA A 341 17.54 7.18 16.33
C ALA A 341 16.94 7.11 14.91
N ASP A 342 16.48 5.93 14.49
CA ASP A 342 15.85 5.73 13.19
C ASP A 342 14.46 6.39 13.11
N THR A 343 13.73 6.35 14.22
CA THR A 343 12.45 7.05 14.39
C THR A 343 12.64 8.56 14.24
N GLU A 344 13.65 9.13 14.89
CA GLU A 344 13.97 10.55 14.80
C GLU A 344 14.47 10.94 13.41
N TRP A 345 15.24 10.08 12.75
CA TRP A 345 15.64 10.29 11.35
C TRP A 345 14.42 10.36 10.43
N LEU A 346 13.50 9.40 10.53
CA LEU A 346 12.29 9.38 9.71
C LEU A 346 11.41 10.60 10.00
N ARG A 347 11.26 10.97 11.27
CA ARG A 347 10.55 12.19 11.67
C ARG A 347 11.16 13.42 11.03
N GLY A 348 12.49 13.59 11.09
CA GLY A 348 13.19 14.73 10.51
C GLY A 348 12.99 14.83 9.00
N VAL A 349 13.03 13.69 8.29
CA VAL A 349 12.78 13.64 6.84
C VAL A 349 11.32 14.02 6.51
N LEU A 350 10.35 13.39 7.18
CA LEU A 350 8.93 13.64 6.90
C LEU A 350 8.50 15.06 7.32
N ASP A 351 8.97 15.56 8.46
CA ASP A 351 8.71 16.94 8.92
C ASP A 351 9.35 17.97 7.98
N GLY A 352 10.61 17.75 7.60
CA GLY A 352 11.34 18.67 6.71
C GLY A 352 10.67 18.81 5.35
N LEU A 353 10.26 17.69 4.75
CA LEU A 353 9.58 17.70 3.45
C LEU A 353 8.11 18.10 3.54
N GLY A 354 7.44 17.78 4.65
CA GLY A 354 6.02 18.10 4.88
C GLY A 354 5.75 19.58 5.07
N ARG A 355 6.70 20.36 5.60
CA ARG A 355 6.54 21.82 5.83
C ARG A 355 6.19 22.58 4.56
N ASP A 356 6.78 22.20 3.43
CA ASP A 356 6.46 22.84 2.15
C ASP A 356 5.04 22.59 1.67
N LEU A 357 4.44 21.51 2.18
CA LEU A 357 3.06 21.10 1.95
C LEU A 357 2.15 21.49 3.13
N GLY A 358 2.61 22.32 4.07
CA GLY A 358 1.82 22.78 5.21
C GLY A 358 1.53 21.69 6.25
N THR A 359 2.41 20.70 6.41
CA THR A 359 2.27 19.61 7.38
C THR A 359 3.52 19.46 8.24
N ARG A 360 3.35 19.31 9.55
CA ARG A 360 4.40 19.02 10.53
C ARG A 360 4.34 17.57 10.96
N VAL A 361 5.49 16.98 11.28
CA VAL A 361 5.57 15.64 11.86
C VAL A 361 6.32 15.70 13.19
N ASP A 362 5.56 15.48 14.26
CA ASP A 362 6.03 15.55 15.64
C ASP A 362 6.28 14.14 16.20
N ALA A 363 7.19 14.04 17.17
CA ALA A 363 7.31 12.82 17.96
C ALA A 363 6.08 12.65 18.87
N ALA A 364 5.68 11.39 19.09
CA ALA A 364 4.61 11.01 20.00
C ALA A 364 5.05 9.88 20.93
N GLY A 365 4.21 9.55 21.90
CA GLY A 365 4.48 8.46 22.85
C GLY A 365 4.69 7.11 22.16
N GLY A 366 5.47 6.23 22.79
CA GLY A 366 5.66 4.85 22.33
C GLY A 366 6.46 4.70 21.02
N GLY A 367 7.26 5.71 20.65
CA GLY A 367 8.06 5.71 19.41
C GLY A 367 7.24 5.93 18.14
N ALA A 368 5.99 6.40 18.27
CA ALA A 368 5.17 6.81 17.14
C ALA A 368 5.46 8.28 16.76
N LEU A 369 4.98 8.69 15.59
CA LEU A 369 4.99 10.06 15.10
C LEU A 369 3.55 10.51 14.80
N LEU A 370 3.31 11.82 14.84
CA LEU A 370 2.01 12.42 14.53
C LEU A 370 2.17 13.48 13.44
N ALA A 371 1.45 13.32 12.33
CA ALA A 371 1.33 14.35 11.31
C ALA A 371 0.20 15.34 11.68
N ARG A 372 0.46 16.64 11.56
CA ARG A 372 -0.46 17.72 11.94
C ARG A 372 -0.39 18.88 10.95
N PRO A 373 -1.48 19.65 10.75
CA PRO A 373 -1.43 20.86 9.94
C PRO A 373 -0.40 21.85 10.48
N ASP A 374 0.38 22.46 9.60
CA ASP A 374 1.31 23.54 9.96
C ASP A 374 0.56 24.87 10.05
N ARG A 375 0.02 25.17 11.24
CA ARG A 375 -0.73 26.41 11.53
C ARG A 375 0.10 27.69 11.40
N GLY A 376 1.40 27.59 11.14
CA GLY A 376 2.28 28.74 10.89
C GLY A 376 2.20 29.30 9.46
N ARG A 377 1.42 28.69 8.55
CA ARG A 377 1.22 29.12 7.15
C ARG A 377 -0.21 29.57 6.82
N GLU A 378 -1.13 29.62 7.79
CA GLU A 378 -2.49 30.15 7.58
C GLU A 378 -2.53 31.68 7.44
#